data_AF-A0A3N1H016-F1
#
_entry.id   AF-A0A3N1H016-F1
#
_cell.length_a   1.000
_cell.length_b   1.000
_cell.length_c   1.000
_cell.angle_alpha   90.00
_cell.angle_beta   90.00
_cell.angle_gamma   90.00
#
_symmetry.space_group_name_H-M   'P 1'
#
loop_
_entity.id
_entity.type
_entity.pdbx_description
1 polymer ?
#
loop_
_entity_poly.entity_id
_entity_poly.type
_entity_poly.pdbx_seq_one_letter_code
_entity_poly.pdbx_strand_id
1 'polypeptide(L)'
;MAERKVSRRTALIAGGLTAGALVAGGVPLLRASLAGPVDGPALPQPATLPLRAGADGVLHGELVATGTGNSLRYNGSAPGPLVKLREGDRVRLEFRNDLDADSSLHLHGCRSHRRWTPR
;
A
#
# COMPACT_ATOMS: atom_id res chain seq x y z
N MET A 1 -9.05 64.26 25.47
CA MET A 1 -8.89 63.00 24.72
C MET A 1 -10.11 62.84 23.81
N ALA A 2 -9.96 62.97 22.50
CA ALA A 2 -11.07 62.81 21.56
C ALA A 2 -11.28 61.31 21.27
N GLU A 3 -12.45 60.79 21.65
CA GLU A 3 -12.85 59.40 21.43
C GLU A 3 -13.07 59.17 19.93
N ARG A 4 -12.17 58.42 19.29
CA ARG A 4 -12.29 58.11 17.86
C ARG A 4 -13.37 57.03 17.69
N LYS A 5 -14.62 57.44 17.44
CA LYS A 5 -15.73 56.53 17.14
C LYS A 5 -15.46 55.78 15.83
N VAL A 6 -15.33 54.46 15.91
CA VAL A 6 -15.19 53.60 14.73
C VAL A 6 -16.50 53.64 13.94
N SER A 7 -16.44 54.09 12.68
CA SER A 7 -17.61 54.12 11.80
C SER A 7 -17.97 52.71 11.33
N ARG A 8 -19.27 52.44 11.18
CA ARG A 8 -19.81 51.19 10.58
C ARG A 8 -19.15 50.88 9.24
N ARG A 9 -18.79 51.91 8.46
CA ARG A 9 -18.07 51.78 7.18
C ARG A 9 -16.65 51.22 7.35
N THR A 10 -15.93 51.65 8.39
CA THR A 10 -14.58 51.17 8.70
C THR A 10 -14.62 49.73 9.21
N ALA A 11 -15.63 49.37 10.01
CA ALA A 11 -15.83 48.00 10.46
C ALA A 11 -16.14 47.04 9.29
N LEU A 12 -16.98 47.45 8.34
CA LEU A 12 -17.32 46.66 7.15
C LEU A 12 -16.12 46.49 6.20
N ILE A 13 -15.33 47.54 5.96
CA ILE A 13 -14.14 47.44 5.11
C ILE A 13 -13.07 46.55 5.76
N ALA A 14 -12.84 46.68 7.07
CA ALA A 14 -11.91 45.83 7.80
C ALA A 14 -12.35 44.36 7.82
N GLY A 15 -13.64 44.09 8.02
CA GLY A 15 -14.22 42.73 7.96
C GLY A 15 -14.22 42.12 6.56
N GLY A 16 -14.41 42.92 5.51
CA GLY A 16 -14.32 42.46 4.12
C GLY A 16 -12.90 42.07 3.70
N LEU A 17 -11.88 42.80 4.18
CA LEU A 17 -10.47 42.50 3.91
C LEU A 17 -10.01 41.19 4.57
N THR A 18 -10.45 40.89 5.80
CA THR A 18 -10.15 39.62 6.48
C THR A 18 -10.86 38.44 5.83
N ALA A 19 -12.11 38.59 5.38
CA ALA A 19 -12.82 37.55 4.63
C ALA A 19 -12.20 37.30 3.23
N GLY A 20 -11.81 38.36 2.52
CA GLY A 20 -11.16 38.25 1.20
C GLY A 20 -9.80 37.55 1.23
N ALA A 21 -9.00 37.78 2.28
CA ALA A 21 -7.72 37.10 2.47
C ALA A 21 -7.87 35.59 2.72
N LEU A 22 -8.92 35.17 3.46
CA LEU A 22 -9.25 33.76 3.67
C LEU A 22 -9.74 33.08 2.39
N VAL A 23 -10.49 33.77 1.53
CA VAL A 23 -10.93 33.23 0.24
C VAL A 23 -9.74 33.06 -0.71
N ALA A 24 -8.86 34.06 -0.85
CA ALA A 24 -7.70 33.96 -1.74
C ALA A 24 -6.72 32.84 -1.31
N GLY A 25 -6.48 32.68 0.00
CA GLY A 25 -5.62 31.61 0.53
C GLY A 25 -6.29 30.23 0.62
N GLY A 26 -7.60 30.16 0.80
CA GLY A 26 -8.36 28.92 0.99
C GLY A 26 -8.84 28.25 -0.30
N VAL A 27 -8.99 29.01 -1.39
CA VAL A 27 -9.39 28.48 -2.71
C VAL A 27 -8.46 27.37 -3.22
N PRO A 28 -7.12 27.47 -3.19
CA PRO A 28 -6.26 26.37 -3.65
C PRO A 28 -6.42 25.10 -2.80
N LEU A 29 -6.62 25.22 -1.48
CA LEU A 29 -6.87 24.06 -0.59
C LEU A 29 -8.24 23.43 -0.85
N LEU A 30 -9.28 24.25 -1.07
CA LEU A 30 -10.60 23.74 -1.43
C LEU A 30 -10.58 23.05 -2.80
N ARG A 31 -9.83 23.58 -3.78
CA ARG A 31 -9.66 22.91 -5.08
C ARG A 31 -8.94 21.57 -4.96
N ALA A 32 -7.97 21.44 -4.05
CA ALA A 32 -7.30 20.18 -3.78
C ALA A 32 -8.24 19.14 -3.12
N SER A 33 -9.13 19.57 -2.21
CA SER A 33 -10.15 18.67 -1.61
C SER A 33 -11.29 18.31 -2.56
N LEU A 34 -11.59 19.14 -3.55
CA LEU A 34 -12.61 18.87 -4.57
C LEU A 34 -12.05 18.14 -5.80
N ALA A 35 -10.73 18.15 -5.99
CA ALA A 35 -10.08 17.25 -6.91
C ALA A 35 -10.28 15.83 -6.37
N GLY A 36 -11.13 15.05 -7.05
CA GLY A 36 -11.32 13.64 -6.73
C GLY A 36 -10.01 12.85 -6.85
N PRO A 37 -10.04 11.55 -6.50
CA PRO A 37 -8.87 10.69 -6.67
C PRO A 37 -8.34 10.83 -8.10
N VAL A 38 -7.07 11.18 -8.24
CA VAL A 38 -6.39 11.06 -9.52
C VAL A 38 -6.21 9.58 -9.79
N ASP A 39 -6.84 9.06 -10.83
CA ASP A 39 -6.60 7.69 -11.29
C ASP A 39 -5.17 7.62 -11.81
N GLY A 40 -4.25 7.17 -10.97
CA GLY A 40 -2.91 6.80 -11.38
C GLY A 40 -2.95 5.60 -12.32
N PRO A 41 -1.90 5.35 -13.12
CA PRO A 41 -1.84 4.16 -13.94
C PRO A 41 -2.03 2.91 -13.07
N ALA A 42 -2.93 2.02 -13.49
CA ALA A 42 -3.15 0.76 -12.80
C ALA A 42 -1.84 -0.02 -12.76
N LEU A 43 -1.37 -0.34 -11.55
CA LEU A 43 -0.23 -1.24 -11.41
C LEU A 43 -0.65 -2.62 -11.93
N PRO A 44 0.19 -3.28 -12.75
CA PRO A 44 -0.11 -4.61 -13.23
C PRO A 44 -0.29 -5.55 -12.04
N GLN A 45 -1.37 -6.32 -12.05
CA GLN A 45 -1.60 -7.33 -11.02
C GLN A 45 -0.51 -8.42 -11.15
N PRO A 46 0.12 -8.84 -10.05
CA PRO A 46 1.12 -9.90 -10.11
C PRO A 46 0.52 -11.21 -10.61
N ALA A 47 1.31 -12.00 -11.32
CA ALA A 47 0.92 -13.33 -11.75
C ALA A 47 0.55 -14.19 -10.54
N THR A 48 -0.47 -15.04 -10.67
CA THR A 48 -0.85 -15.96 -9.58
C THR A 48 0.15 -17.11 -9.52
N LEU A 49 0.62 -17.46 -8.33
CA LEU A 49 1.48 -18.63 -8.12
C LEU A 49 0.65 -19.90 -8.44
N PRO A 50 1.08 -20.75 -9.38
CA PRO A 50 0.38 -21.99 -9.67
C PRO A 50 0.49 -22.94 -8.47
N LEU A 51 -0.64 -23.29 -7.88
CA LEU A 51 -0.74 -24.29 -6.82
C LEU A 51 -1.30 -25.59 -7.39
N ARG A 52 -0.63 -26.71 -7.12
CA ARG A 52 -1.06 -28.05 -7.56
C ARG A 52 -1.72 -28.79 -6.41
N ALA A 53 -2.89 -29.37 -6.64
CA ALA A 53 -3.53 -30.21 -5.64
C ALA A 53 -2.79 -31.57 -5.53
N GLY A 54 -2.38 -31.90 -4.31
CA GLY A 54 -1.88 -33.23 -3.94
C GLY A 54 -3.02 -34.21 -3.70
N ALA A 55 -2.72 -35.51 -3.78
CA ALA A 55 -3.69 -36.57 -3.48
C ALA A 55 -4.15 -36.57 -2.00
N ASP A 56 -3.41 -35.91 -1.13
CA ASP A 56 -3.71 -35.68 0.29
C ASP A 56 -4.61 -34.45 0.53
N GLY A 57 -5.07 -33.78 -0.54
CA GLY A 57 -5.88 -32.57 -0.47
C GLY A 57 -5.09 -31.32 -0.08
N VAL A 58 -3.75 -31.36 -0.10
CA VAL A 58 -2.88 -30.21 0.16
C VAL A 58 -2.53 -29.51 -1.14
N LEU A 59 -2.54 -28.19 -1.16
CA LEU A 59 -2.06 -27.37 -2.26
C LEU A 59 -0.55 -27.20 -2.18
N HIS A 60 0.17 -27.52 -3.26
CA HIS A 60 1.62 -27.45 -3.34
C HIS A 60 2.06 -26.32 -4.27
N GLY A 61 2.99 -25.48 -3.79
CA GLY A 61 3.62 -24.43 -4.60
C GLY A 61 5.10 -24.29 -4.25
N GLU A 62 5.87 -23.74 -5.18
CA GLU A 62 7.29 -23.40 -4.99
C GLU A 62 7.48 -21.88 -5.04
N LEU A 63 8.17 -21.35 -4.03
CA LEU A 63 8.53 -19.95 -3.95
C LEU A 63 10.06 -19.84 -3.93
N VAL A 64 10.63 -19.23 -4.96
CA VAL A 64 12.08 -19.09 -5.13
C VAL A 64 12.47 -17.65 -4.91
N ALA A 65 13.28 -17.37 -3.89
CA ALA A 65 13.88 -16.06 -3.70
C ALA A 65 15.12 -15.93 -4.59
N THR A 66 15.15 -14.92 -5.45
CA THR A 66 16.30 -14.59 -6.30
C THR A 66 16.60 -13.11 -6.22
N GLY A 67 17.83 -12.72 -6.52
CA GLY A 67 18.23 -11.33 -6.39
C GLY A 67 19.71 -11.11 -6.59
N THR A 68 20.07 -9.85 -6.83
CA THR A 68 21.46 -9.38 -6.85
C THR A 68 21.51 -8.00 -6.22
N GLY A 69 22.48 -7.78 -5.33
CA GLY A 69 22.59 -6.54 -4.56
C GLY A 69 21.30 -6.23 -3.79
N ASN A 70 20.75 -5.03 -3.99
CA ASN A 70 19.55 -4.57 -3.29
C ASN A 70 18.23 -4.98 -3.98
N SER A 71 18.26 -5.81 -5.02
CA SER A 71 17.05 -6.27 -5.72
C SER A 71 16.65 -7.67 -5.27
N LEU A 72 15.53 -7.79 -4.56
CA LEU A 72 14.90 -9.06 -4.20
C LEU A 72 13.70 -9.33 -5.10
N ARG A 73 13.57 -10.57 -5.57
CA ARG A 73 12.49 -11.06 -6.40
C ARG A 73 12.01 -12.42 -5.87
N TYR A 74 10.74 -12.72 -6.13
CA TYR A 74 10.20 -14.06 -5.93
C TYR A 74 9.72 -14.62 -7.26
N ASN A 75 10.16 -15.82 -7.61
CA ASN A 75 9.89 -16.48 -8.89
C ASN A 75 10.20 -15.59 -10.11
N GLY A 76 11.26 -14.77 -10.01
CA GLY A 76 11.73 -13.89 -11.08
C GLY A 76 11.05 -12.52 -11.17
N SER A 77 10.06 -12.20 -10.33
CA SER A 77 9.37 -10.90 -10.36
C SER A 77 9.42 -10.13 -9.03
N ALA A 78 9.31 -8.81 -9.14
CA ALA A 78 9.08 -7.88 -8.04
C ALA A 78 7.99 -6.88 -8.47
N PRO A 79 6.78 -6.88 -7.87
CA PRO A 79 6.32 -7.77 -6.80
C PRO A 79 6.35 -9.26 -7.17
N GLY A 80 6.49 -10.12 -6.15
CA GLY A 80 6.41 -11.57 -6.32
C GLY A 80 5.00 -12.04 -6.73
N PRO A 81 4.83 -13.34 -7.05
CA PRO A 81 3.54 -13.86 -7.47
C PRO A 81 2.50 -13.81 -6.35
N LEU A 82 1.23 -13.65 -6.74
CA LEU A 82 0.09 -13.70 -5.84
C LEU A 82 -0.20 -15.14 -5.40
N VAL A 83 -0.08 -15.43 -4.12
CA VAL A 83 -0.56 -16.69 -3.54
C VAL A 83 -2.04 -16.52 -3.21
N LYS A 84 -2.92 -17.06 -4.05
CA LYS A 84 -4.38 -16.96 -3.89
C LYS A 84 -4.93 -18.21 -3.23
N LEU A 85 -5.50 -18.06 -2.04
CA LEU A 85 -6.05 -19.14 -1.21
C LEU A 85 -7.49 -18.83 -0.82
N ARG A 86 -8.25 -19.87 -0.47
CA ARG A 86 -9.53 -19.79 0.22
C ARG A 86 -9.35 -20.12 1.69
N GLU A 87 -10.27 -19.64 2.52
CA GLU A 87 -10.31 -20.06 3.92
C GLU A 87 -10.51 -21.58 4.01
N GLY A 88 -9.74 -22.23 4.88
CA GLY A 88 -9.74 -23.69 5.04
C GLY A 88 -8.75 -24.43 4.13
N ASP A 89 -8.15 -23.77 3.13
CA ASP A 89 -7.13 -24.40 2.29
C ASP A 89 -5.92 -24.83 3.13
N ARG A 90 -5.44 -26.05 2.90
CA ARG A 90 -4.14 -26.52 3.41
C ARG A 90 -3.12 -26.35 2.31
N VAL A 91 -2.08 -25.55 2.57
CA VAL A 91 -1.01 -25.27 1.60
C VAL A 91 0.35 -25.67 2.14
N ARG A 92 1.18 -26.25 1.29
CA ARG A 92 2.62 -26.45 1.49
C ARG A 92 3.37 -25.64 0.43
N LEU A 93 4.07 -24.60 0.88
CA LEU A 93 4.99 -23.83 0.07
C LEU A 93 6.42 -24.32 0.31
N GLU A 94 7.08 -24.80 -0.74
CA GLU A 94 8.51 -25.07 -0.73
C GLU A 94 9.24 -23.77 -1.00
N PHE A 95 9.97 -23.27 0.00
CA PHE A 95 10.74 -22.05 -0.11
C PHE A 95 12.19 -22.40 -0.47
N ARG A 96 12.66 -21.91 -1.62
CA ARG A 96 14.03 -22.08 -2.09
C ARG A 96 14.74 -20.73 -2.08
N ASN A 97 15.84 -20.64 -1.34
CA ASN A 97 16.66 -19.44 -1.23
C ASN A 97 17.84 -19.55 -2.21
N ASP A 98 17.75 -18.91 -3.37
CA ASP A 98 18.84 -18.81 -4.35
C ASP A 98 19.62 -17.49 -4.21
N LEU A 99 19.61 -16.90 -3.02
CA LEU A 99 20.40 -15.72 -2.69
C LEU A 99 21.79 -16.12 -2.21
N ASP A 100 22.71 -15.16 -2.27
CA ASP A 100 24.06 -15.23 -1.70
C ASP A 100 24.10 -15.00 -0.17
N ALA A 101 22.93 -14.83 0.45
CA ALA A 101 22.77 -14.64 1.89
C ALA A 101 21.60 -15.48 2.45
N ASP A 102 21.70 -15.81 3.74
CA ASP A 102 20.60 -16.44 4.47
C ASP A 102 19.35 -15.55 4.47
N SER A 103 18.19 -16.17 4.27
CA SER A 103 16.92 -15.46 4.27
C SER A 103 15.82 -16.25 4.96
N SER A 104 14.75 -15.55 5.33
CA SER A 104 13.58 -16.15 5.95
C SER A 104 12.31 -15.57 5.36
N LEU A 105 11.26 -16.39 5.31
CA LEU A 105 9.94 -15.99 4.85
C LEU A 105 9.02 -15.72 6.04
N HIS A 106 8.47 -14.51 6.12
CA HIS A 106 7.45 -14.13 7.09
C HIS A 106 6.13 -13.83 6.37
N LEU A 107 5.08 -14.59 6.71
CA LEU A 107 3.75 -14.39 6.14
C LEU A 107 2.95 -13.42 7.01
N HIS A 108 2.90 -12.15 6.62
CA HIS A 108 2.09 -11.15 7.30
C HIS A 108 0.59 -11.48 7.18
N GLY A 109 -0.13 -11.47 8.29
CA GLY A 109 -1.58 -11.68 8.35
C GLY A 109 -2.04 -13.14 8.24
N CYS A 110 -1.18 -14.09 7.91
CA CYS A 110 -1.52 -15.51 7.87
C CYS A 110 -1.24 -16.18 9.22
N ARG A 111 -2.26 -16.82 9.83
CA ARG A 111 -2.06 -17.70 10.99
C ARG A 111 -1.45 -19.02 10.53
N SER A 112 -0.12 -19.05 10.44
CA SER A 112 0.63 -20.25 10.07
C SER A 112 0.88 -21.16 11.27
N HIS A 113 0.52 -22.44 11.15
CA HIS A 113 1.04 -23.49 12.03
C HIS A 113 2.33 -24.02 11.41
N ARG A 114 3.48 -23.72 12.02
CA ARG A 114 4.79 -24.11 11.49
C ARG A 114 5.04 -25.59 11.76
N ARG A 115 5.12 -26.38 10.68
CA ARG A 115 5.70 -27.73 10.68
C ARG A 115 6.90 -27.71 9.73
N TRP A 116 8.10 -27.65 10.28
CA TRP A 116 9.34 -27.73 9.52
C TRP A 116 9.69 -29.21 9.32
N THR A 117 9.80 -29.62 8.07
CA THR A 117 10.32 -30.94 7.69
C THR A 117 11.57 -30.70 6.84
N PRO A 118 12.77 -31.01 7.34
CA PRO A 118 13.96 -30.97 6.49
C PRO A 118 13.77 -31.96 5.34
N ARG A 119 14.28 -31.60 4.16
CA ARG A 119 14.49 -32.55 3.07
C ARG A 119 15.92 -33.08 3.14
#